data_AF-A0A2G2BIY3-F1
#
_entry.id   AF-A0A2G2BIY3-F1
#
_cell.length_a   1.000
_cell.length_b   1.000
_cell.length_c   1.000
_cell.angle_alpha   90.00
_cell.angle_beta   90.00
_cell.angle_gamma   90.00
#
_symmetry.space_group_name_H-M   'P 1'
#
loop_
_entity.id
_entity.type
_entity.pdbx_description
1 polymer ?
#
loop_
_entity_poly.entity_id
_entity_poly.type
_entity_poly.pdbx_seq_one_letter_code
_entity_poly.pdbx_strand_id
1 'polypeptide(L)' 'NKAIGSSLETVAAEFDCASVAPPMVLCTDNAAMIAFAAAEQSQVRGPDDLTLSARPRWPLDTDQPSMLGSGKKGAKA' A
#
# COMPACT_ATOMS: atom_id res chain seq x y z
N ASN A 1 7.28 -12.37 7.12
CA ASN A 1 7.45 -12.92 8.48
C ASN A 1 6.70 -14.24 8.53
N LYS A 2 7.36 -15.37 8.79
CA LYS A 2 6.72 -16.70 8.73
C LYS A 2 5.69 -16.93 9.84
N ALA A 3 5.96 -16.44 11.06
CA ALA A 3 5.04 -16.59 12.18
C ALA A 3 3.73 -15.84 11.92
N ILE A 4 3.82 -14.57 11.50
CA ILE A 4 2.63 -13.77 11.17
C ILE A 4 1.85 -14.39 10.00
N GLY A 5 2.55 -14.82 8.93
CA GLY A 5 1.91 -15.46 7.78
C GLY A 5 1.10 -16.70 8.17
N SER A 6 1.72 -17.62 8.94
CA SER A 6 1.06 -18.83 9.40
C SER A 6 -0.14 -18.54 10.32
N SER A 7 -0.03 -17.54 11.21
CA SER A 7 -1.16 -17.14 12.05
C SER A 7 -2.34 -16.59 11.23
N LEU A 8 -2.07 -15.80 10.19
CA LEU A 8 -3.12 -15.27 9.30
C LEU A 8 -3.76 -16.35 8.44
N GLU A 9 -2.99 -17.33 7.97
CA GLU A 9 -3.51 -18.49 7.24
C GLU A 9 -4.49 -19.31 8.08
N THR A 10 -4.18 -19.55 9.36
CA THR A 10 -5.09 -20.23 10.29
C THR A 10 -6.42 -19.49 10.44
N VAL A 11 -6.37 -18.17 10.64
CA VAL A 11 -7.58 -17.34 10.75
C VAL A 11 -8.37 -17.36 9.44
N ALA A 12 -7.71 -17.22 8.29
CA ALA A 12 -8.39 -17.28 7.00
C ALA A 12 -9.14 -18.61 6.81
N ALA A 13 -8.54 -19.73 7.21
CA ALA A 13 -9.18 -21.05 7.16
C ALA A 13 -10.39 -21.17 8.10
N GLU A 14 -10.33 -20.58 9.31
CA GLU A 14 -11.45 -20.56 10.27
C GLU A 14 -12.68 -19.82 9.70
N PHE A 15 -12.45 -18.76 8.94
CA PHE A 15 -13.49 -17.92 8.35
C PHE A 15 -13.83 -18.28 6.89
N ASP A 16 -13.35 -19.42 6.39
CA ASP A 16 -13.56 -19.86 4.98
C ASP A 16 -13.19 -18.77 3.95
N CYS A 17 -12.08 -18.07 4.22
CA CYS A 17 -11.57 -16.98 3.42
C CYS A 17 -10.28 -17.40 2.69
N ALA A 18 -10.07 -16.87 1.48
CA ALA A 18 -8.81 -17.07 0.78
C ALA A 18 -7.66 -16.30 1.44
N SER A 19 -6.55 -16.98 1.73
CA SER A 19 -5.29 -16.34 2.09
C SER A 19 -4.51 -16.03 0.81
N VAL A 20 -4.25 -14.74 0.57
CA VAL A 20 -3.48 -14.28 -0.61
C VAL A 20 -2.27 -13.49 -0.12
N ALA A 21 -1.08 -14.00 -0.42
CA ALA A 21 0.18 -13.34 -0.13
C ALA A 21 1.09 -13.39 -1.38
N PRO A 22 1.87 -12.33 -1.66
CA PRO A 22 2.79 -12.34 -2.79
C PRO A 22 4.02 -13.23 -2.49
N PRO A 23 4.77 -13.66 -3.53
CA PRO A 23 6.09 -14.24 -3.34
C PRO A 23 7.00 -13.36 -2.48
N MET A 24 7.84 -13.97 -1.64
CA MET A 24 8.68 -13.26 -0.65
C MET A 24 9.53 -12.13 -1.24
N VAL A 25 10.00 -12.26 -2.49
CA VAL A 25 10.79 -11.23 -3.19
C VAL A 25 10.00 -9.96 -3.50
N LEU A 26 8.67 -10.05 -3.51
CA LEU A 26 7.76 -8.93 -3.76
C LEU A 26 7.12 -8.37 -2.48
N CYS A 27 7.43 -8.94 -1.30
CA CYS A 27 6.81 -8.52 -0.03
C CYS A 27 7.33 -7.18 0.51
N THR A 28 8.54 -6.77 0.13
CA THR A 28 9.15 -5.49 0.54
C THR A 28 9.10 -4.46 -0.58
N ASP A 29 9.36 -3.19 -0.26
CA ASP A 29 9.41 -2.12 -1.25
C ASP A 29 10.23 -2.51 -2.48
N ASN A 30 9.59 -2.47 -3.64
CA ASN A 30 10.19 -2.84 -4.91
C ASN A 30 9.58 -2.02 -6.05
N ALA A 31 10.34 -1.82 -7.13
CA ALA A 31 9.86 -1.03 -8.27
C ALA A 31 8.73 -1.72 -9.06
N ALA A 32 8.63 -3.05 -8.99
CA ALA A 32 7.60 -3.80 -9.71
C ALA A 32 6.20 -3.49 -9.19
N MET A 33 6.02 -3.33 -7.87
CA MET A 33 4.73 -2.94 -7.29
C MET A 33 4.30 -1.53 -7.72
N ILE A 34 5.26 -0.60 -7.86
CA ILE A 34 5.02 0.76 -8.33
C ILE A 34 4.60 0.75 -9.81
N ALA A 35 5.32 0.01 -10.65
CA ALA A 35 4.99 -0.13 -12.06
C ALA A 35 3.62 -0.78 -12.28
N PHE A 36 3.28 -1.81 -11.50
CA PHE A 36 1.97 -2.47 -11.55
C PHE A 36 0.84 -1.51 -11.18
N ALA A 37 0.95 -0.80 -10.05
CA ALA A 37 -0.05 0.17 -9.65
C ALA A 37 -0.24 1.30 -10.68
N ALA A 38 0.85 1.77 -11.30
CA ALA A 38 0.79 2.76 -12.37
C ALA A 38 0.07 2.22 -13.63
N ALA A 39 0.33 0.97 -14.01
CA ALA A 39 -0.34 0.33 -15.14
C ALA A 39 -1.85 0.21 -14.90
N GLU A 40 -2.27 -0.21 -13.69
CA GLU A 40 -3.68 -0.27 -13.31
C GLU A 40 -4.34 1.13 -13.35
N GLN A 41 -3.66 2.17 -12.86
CA GLN A 41 -4.18 3.53 -12.89
C GLN A 41 -4.24 4.16 -14.29
N SER A 42 -3.35 3.78 -15.20
CA SER A 42 -3.27 4.38 -16.54
C SER A 42 -4.55 4.25 -17.36
N GLN A 43 -5.41 3.28 -17.02
CA GLN A 43 -6.69 3.07 -17.68
C GLN A 43 -7.75 4.12 -17.29
N VAL A 44 -7.61 4.74 -16.12
CA VAL A 44 -8.59 5.68 -15.56
C VAL A 44 -8.02 7.09 -15.33
N ARG A 45 -6.69 7.22 -15.36
CA ARG A 45 -5.96 8.48 -15.17
C ARG A 45 -5.04 8.71 -16.37
N GLY A 46 -5.17 9.87 -17.00
CA GLY A 46 -4.27 10.30 -18.07
C GLY A 46 -2.83 10.54 -17.57
N PRO A 47 -1.86 10.65 -18.49
CA PRO A 47 -0.47 10.94 -18.12
C PRO A 47 -0.36 12.30 -17.40
N ASP A 48 0.54 12.36 -16.42
CA ASP A 48 0.84 13.60 -15.70
C ASP A 48 1.61 14.58 -16.59
N ASP A 49 1.45 15.89 -16.33
CA ASP A 49 2.13 16.99 -17.03
C ASP A 49 3.60 17.19 -16.61
N LEU A 50 4.17 16.21 -15.89
CA LEU A 50 5.51 16.21 -15.32
C LEU A 50 5.77 17.31 -14.27
N THR A 51 4.73 17.95 -13.72
CA THR A 51 4.85 18.94 -12.63
C THR A 51 4.69 18.34 -11.23
N LEU A 52 4.52 17.01 -11.15
CA LEU A 52 4.29 16.28 -9.89
C LEU A 52 5.38 16.56 -8.85
N SER A 53 4.97 16.85 -7.62
CA SER A 53 5.84 16.95 -6.45
C SER A 53 5.56 15.81 -5.48
N ALA A 54 6.62 15.30 -4.83
CA ALA A 54 6.49 14.23 -3.86
C ALA A 54 5.60 14.66 -2.69
N ARG A 55 4.74 13.75 -2.22
CA ARG A 55 3.88 13.94 -1.04
C ARG A 55 4.38 13.05 0.10
N PRO A 56 5.22 13.55 1.03
CA PRO A 56 5.78 12.73 2.12
C PRO A 56 4.73 12.13 3.07
N ARG A 57 3.55 12.74 3.14
CA ARG A 57 2.39 12.23 3.87
C ARG A 57 1.24 12.13 2.88
N TRP A 58 1.14 11.00 2.22
CA TRP A 58 0.05 10.71 1.31
C TRP A 58 -0.88 9.70 1.98
N PRO A 59 -2.08 10.14 2.42
CA PRO A 59 -3.04 9.20 3.00
C PRO A 59 -3.54 8.24 1.92
N LEU A 60 -3.67 6.96 2.27
CA LEU A 60 -4.25 5.93 1.40
C LEU A 60 -5.76 6.12 1.24
N ASP A 61 -6.43 6.51 2.32
CA ASP A 61 -7.84 6.88 2.34
C ASP A 61 -7.97 8.40 2.24
N THR A 62 -8.66 8.89 1.20
CA THR A 62 -8.89 10.32 0.98
C THR A 62 -10.22 10.80 1.54
N ASP A 63 -11.10 9.90 1.98
CA ASP A 63 -12.44 10.20 2.47
C ASP A 63 -12.47 10.33 3.99
N GLN A 64 -11.54 9.68 4.70
CA GLN A 64 -11.43 9.78 6.15
C GLN A 64 -10.36 10.79 6.58
N PRO A 65 -10.62 11.63 7.60
CA PRO A 65 -9.60 12.51 8.15
C PRO A 65 -8.46 11.66 8.74
N SER A 66 -7.22 11.99 8.37
CA SER A 66 -6.04 11.35 8.96
C SER A 66 -6.06 11.50 10.48
N MET A 67 -5.97 10.38 11.22
CA MET A 67 -5.92 10.39 12.70
C MET A 67 -4.79 11.28 13.25
N LEU A 68 -3.71 11.46 12.49
CA LEU A 68 -2.63 12.38 12.79
C LEU A 68 -2.70 13.54 11.78
N GLY A 69 -2.99 14.74 12.25
CA GLY A 69 -3.15 15.92 11.41
C GLY A 69 -2.00 16.15 10.41
N SER A 70 -2.32 16.74 9.27
CA SER A 70 -1.32 17.14 8.27
C SER A 70 -0.51 18.35 8.78
N GLY A 71 0.83 18.32 8.67
CA GLY A 71 1.64 19.54 8.79
C GLY A 71 2.89 19.55 9.67
N LYS A 72 3.34 18.45 10.28
CA LYS A 72 4.65 18.45 10.98
C LYS A 72 5.64 17.49 10.32
N LYS A 73 6.67 18.02 9.65
CA LYS A 73 7.82 17.22 9.21
C LYS A 73 8.69 16.95 10.45
N GLY A 74 8.78 15.68 10.90
CA GLY A 74 9.80 15.24 11.86
C GLY A 74 9.31 14.45 13.08
N ALA A 75 10.09 13.38 13.37
CA ALA A 75 10.12 12.42 14.47
C ALA A 75 8.79 11.76 14.89
N LYS A 76 8.68 10.46 14.58
CA LYS A 76 7.83 9.44 15.23
C LYS A 76 6.57 9.96 15.92
N ALA A 77 5.44 9.84 15.24
CA ALA A 77 4.16 9.52 15.86
C ALA A 77 3.63 8.28 15.15
#